data_AF-A0A3D2RDA2-F1
#
_entry.id   AF-A0A3D2RDA2-F1
#
_cell.length_a   1.000
_cell.length_b   1.000
_cell.length_c   1.000
_cell.angle_alpha   90.00
_cell.angle_beta   90.00
_cell.angle_gamma   90.00
#
_symmetry.space_group_name_H-M   'P 1'
#
loop_
_entity.id
_entity.type
_entity.pdbx_description
1 polymer ?
#
loop_
_entity_poly.entity_id
_entity_poly.type
_entity_poly.pdbx_seq_one_letter_code
_entity_poly.pdbx_strand_id
1 'polypeptide(L)'
;MTITIETWPLSRSGPLATIWSASVEAAPFSYSVTPHEFSKKIVPVESDDESLASSRSQTLIVALERSRPVGFAHLCACEVEIDNEGVECGVIRYLAFLPDAVDAGRVLLEKAEEIFVSEGRAHADAFPLFHGYSFHNHKIGILSKRIEHVTGLLASHGYSPHDWHL
;
A
#
# COMPACT_ATOMS: atom_id res chain seq x y z
N MET A 1 -12.15 12.02 16.21
CA MET A 1 -10.90 11.62 16.90
C MET A 1 -9.73 12.27 16.17
N THR A 2 -8.59 12.51 16.83
CA THR A 2 -7.43 13.13 16.15
C THR A 2 -6.50 12.03 15.64
N ILE A 3 -6.38 11.93 14.31
CA ILE A 3 -5.40 11.06 13.63
C ILE A 3 -4.14 11.87 13.36
N THR A 4 -2.98 11.28 13.65
CA THR A 4 -1.67 11.84 13.28
C THR A 4 -0.97 10.89 12.32
N ILE A 5 -0.26 11.43 11.32
CA ILE A 5 0.57 10.64 10.41
C ILE A 5 2.03 10.72 10.82
N GLU A 6 2.69 9.56 10.89
CA GLU A 6 4.14 9.45 11.03
C GLU A 6 4.74 8.70 9.83
N THR A 7 5.95 9.09 9.44
CA THR A 7 6.74 8.35 8.46
C THR A 7 7.65 7.36 9.19
N TRP A 8 7.56 6.08 8.85
CA TRP A 8 8.36 5.01 9.44
C TRP A 8 9.31 4.39 8.40
N PRO A 9 10.55 4.03 8.80
CA PRO A 9 11.37 3.16 7.98
C PRO A 9 10.78 1.74 7.97
N LEU A 10 11.03 0.98 6.89
CA LEU A 10 10.57 -0.41 6.75
C LEU A 10 11.02 -1.31 7.92
N SER A 11 12.19 -1.03 8.51
CA SER A 11 12.70 -1.75 9.68
C SER A 11 11.81 -1.63 10.93
N ARG A 12 10.95 -0.61 11.01
CA ARG A 12 9.97 -0.42 12.10
C ARG A 12 8.58 -0.95 11.78
N SER A 13 8.39 -1.64 10.65
CA SER A 13 7.06 -2.06 10.17
C SER A 13 6.43 -3.22 10.94
N GLY A 14 7.19 -3.95 11.77
CA GLY A 14 6.69 -5.14 12.48
C GLY A 14 5.34 -4.96 13.21
N PRO A 15 5.09 -3.88 13.97
CA PRO A 15 3.80 -3.63 14.61
C PRO A 15 2.60 -3.54 13.66
N LEU A 16 2.82 -3.25 12.37
CA LEU A 16 1.76 -3.14 11.36
C LEU A 16 1.21 -4.52 10.95
N ALA A 17 1.88 -5.62 11.31
CA ALA A 17 1.42 -6.98 11.05
C ALA A 17 0.02 -7.27 11.61
N THR A 18 -0.35 -6.63 12.73
CA THR A 18 -1.69 -6.74 13.32
C THR A 18 -2.75 -6.10 12.43
N ILE A 19 -2.47 -4.91 11.89
CA ILE A 19 -3.40 -4.21 10.97
C ILE A 19 -3.53 -5.02 9.67
N TRP A 20 -2.40 -5.47 9.11
CA TRP A 20 -2.39 -6.36 7.95
C TRP A 20 -3.25 -7.60 8.18
N SER A 21 -3.01 -8.33 9.27
CA SER A 21 -3.72 -9.57 9.53
C SER A 21 -5.22 -9.35 9.71
N ALA A 22 -5.61 -8.23 10.31
CA ALA A 22 -7.01 -7.84 10.45
C ALA A 22 -7.65 -7.44 9.10
N SER A 23 -6.91 -6.77 8.21
CA SER A 23 -7.42 -6.35 6.90
C SER A 23 -7.58 -7.52 5.92
N VAL A 24 -6.77 -8.57 6.07
CA VAL A 24 -6.78 -9.75 5.18
C VAL A 24 -7.38 -11.01 5.80
N GLU A 25 -7.96 -10.93 7.00
CA GLU A 25 -8.59 -12.08 7.65
C GLU A 25 -9.66 -12.71 6.73
N ALA A 26 -9.49 -14.00 6.41
CA ALA A 26 -10.32 -14.76 5.47
C ALA A 26 -10.29 -14.28 4.00
N ALA A 27 -9.41 -13.34 3.65
CA ALA A 27 -9.10 -13.06 2.25
C ALA A 27 -8.27 -14.22 1.69
N PRO A 28 -8.72 -14.92 0.63
CA PRO A 28 -7.94 -16.00 0.07
C PRO A 28 -6.62 -15.47 -0.51
N PHE A 29 -5.61 -16.35 -0.58
CA PHE A 29 -4.26 -16.04 -1.04
C PHE A 29 -3.53 -14.95 -0.23
N SER A 30 -4.04 -14.58 0.94
CA SER A 30 -3.42 -13.68 1.89
C SER A 30 -3.21 -14.40 3.21
N TYR A 31 -2.05 -14.20 3.82
CA TYR A 31 -1.67 -14.92 5.04
C TYR A 31 -1.39 -13.93 6.17
N SER A 32 -1.89 -14.22 7.36
CA SER A 32 -1.44 -13.54 8.57
C SER A 32 0.04 -13.85 8.79
N VAL A 33 0.79 -12.86 9.25
CA VAL A 33 2.24 -12.96 9.48
C VAL A 33 2.59 -12.40 10.85
N THR A 34 3.66 -12.91 11.44
CA THR A 34 4.20 -12.35 12.69
C THR A 34 4.82 -10.96 12.45
N PRO A 35 4.98 -10.12 13.50
CA PRO A 35 5.71 -8.85 13.38
C PRO A 35 7.11 -9.01 12.77
N HIS A 36 7.81 -10.09 13.13
CA HIS A 36 9.12 -10.38 12.57
C HIS A 36 9.06 -10.67 11.07
N GLU A 37 8.14 -11.53 10.65
CA GLU A 37 7.96 -11.86 9.23
C GLU A 37 7.51 -10.67 8.40
N PHE A 38 6.57 -9.86 8.91
CA PHE A 38 6.12 -8.65 8.23
C PHE A 38 7.30 -7.72 7.96
N SER A 39 8.12 -7.45 8.99
CA SER A 39 9.28 -6.56 8.84
C SER A 39 10.31 -7.03 7.83
N LYS A 40 10.43 -8.34 7.61
CA LYS A 40 11.36 -8.92 6.63
C LYS A 40 10.76 -9.03 5.22
N LYS A 41 9.47 -9.33 5.11
CA LYS A 41 8.81 -9.73 3.85
C LYS A 41 7.95 -8.63 3.22
N ILE A 42 7.85 -7.46 3.86
CA ILE A 42 7.19 -6.27 3.29
C ILE A 42 7.98 -5.70 2.10
N VAL A 43 9.27 -6.02 2.02
CA VAL A 43 10.11 -5.78 0.86
C VAL A 43 9.77 -6.84 -0.20
N PRO A 44 9.52 -6.47 -1.46
CA PRO A 44 9.21 -7.42 -2.53
C PRO A 44 10.23 -8.56 -2.64
N VAL A 45 9.74 -9.72 -3.07
CA VAL A 45 10.60 -10.83 -3.50
C VAL A 45 11.38 -10.38 -4.72
N GLU A 46 12.68 -10.59 -4.71
CA GLU A 46 13.58 -10.48 -5.85
C GLU A 46 12.92 -11.18 -7.05
N SER A 47 12.42 -10.42 -8.03
CA SER A 47 12.15 -10.94 -9.36
C SER A 47 13.48 -11.27 -10.04
N ASP A 48 13.46 -12.13 -11.07
CA ASP A 48 14.64 -12.45 -11.90
C ASP A 48 15.36 -11.19 -12.45
N ASP A 49 14.68 -10.05 -12.46
CA ASP A 49 15.24 -8.71 -12.67
C ASP A 49 15.54 -8.05 -11.30
N GLU A 50 16.71 -8.36 -10.74
CA GLU A 50 17.18 -8.00 -9.39
C GLU A 50 17.21 -6.47 -9.10
N SER A 51 17.00 -5.62 -10.11
CA SER A 51 17.34 -4.19 -10.04
C SER A 51 16.19 -3.25 -9.67
N LEU A 52 14.92 -3.63 -9.86
CA LEU A 52 13.81 -2.64 -9.86
C LEU A 52 13.09 -2.51 -8.51
N ALA A 53 13.07 -3.55 -7.69
CA ALA A 53 12.23 -3.62 -6.50
C ALA A 53 12.92 -3.10 -5.23
N SER A 54 14.25 -3.19 -5.17
CA SER A 54 15.11 -2.82 -4.03
C SER A 54 15.80 -1.46 -4.19
N SER A 55 15.93 -0.93 -5.42
CA SER A 55 16.63 0.33 -5.73
C SER A 55 15.78 1.59 -5.58
N ARG A 56 14.46 1.44 -5.45
CA ARG A 56 13.51 2.56 -5.42
C ARG A 56 13.20 2.97 -3.99
N SER A 57 13.07 4.28 -3.75
CA SER A 57 12.68 4.83 -2.44
C SER A 57 11.35 4.21 -2.00
N GLN A 58 11.34 3.67 -0.79
CA GLN A 58 10.16 3.07 -0.15
C GLN A 58 9.88 3.77 1.17
N THR A 59 8.64 4.14 1.39
CA THR A 59 8.20 4.92 2.54
C THR A 59 6.96 4.28 3.15
N LEU A 60 6.96 4.08 4.47
CA LEU A 60 5.71 3.81 5.20
C LEU A 60 5.20 5.09 5.82
N ILE A 61 3.95 5.42 5.54
CA ILE A 61 3.20 6.38 6.34
C ILE A 61 2.22 5.61 7.23
N VAL A 62 2.14 5.98 8.51
CA VAL A 62 1.39 5.26 9.53
C VAL A 62 0.42 6.24 10.19
N ALA A 63 -0.86 5.88 10.20
CA ALA A 63 -1.89 6.61 10.91
C ALA A 63 -1.95 6.11 12.36
N LEU A 64 -1.88 7.06 13.28
CA LEU A 64 -1.87 6.81 14.71
C LEU A 64 -3.10 7.44 15.36
N GLU A 65 -3.76 6.67 16.22
CA GLU A 65 -4.75 7.16 17.15
C GLU A 65 -4.24 6.92 18.58
N ARG A 66 -4.05 8.01 19.35
CA ARG A 66 -3.46 7.94 20.71
C ARG A 66 -2.14 7.13 20.73
N SER A 67 -1.27 7.40 19.75
CA SER A 67 0.02 6.71 19.55
C SER A 67 -0.07 5.22 19.20
N ARG A 68 -1.26 4.68 18.92
CA ARG A 68 -1.43 3.30 18.44
C ARG A 68 -1.66 3.30 16.93
N PRO A 69 -0.94 2.47 16.15
CA PRO A 69 -1.20 2.33 14.73
C PRO A 69 -2.63 1.84 14.49
N VAL A 70 -3.36 2.55 13.63
CA VAL A 70 -4.71 2.18 13.19
C VAL A 70 -4.81 2.02 11.66
N GLY A 71 -3.77 2.42 10.94
CA GLY A 71 -3.62 2.19 9.50
C GLY A 71 -2.21 2.50 9.02
N PHE A 72 -1.90 2.08 7.80
CA PHE A 72 -0.67 2.43 7.11
C PHE A 72 -0.85 2.42 5.59
N ALA A 73 0.01 3.18 4.90
CA ALA A 73 0.21 3.06 3.48
C ALA A 73 1.70 2.80 3.21
N HIS A 74 1.99 1.86 2.31
CA HIS A 74 3.32 1.60 1.80
C HIS A 74 3.43 2.27 0.43
N LEU A 75 4.25 3.30 0.36
CA LEU A 75 4.50 4.11 -0.82
C LEU A 75 5.84 3.72 -1.46
N CYS A 76 5.88 3.69 -2.78
CA CYS A 76 7.11 3.68 -3.56
C CYS A 76 6.95 4.52 -4.82
N ALA A 77 8.04 4.73 -5.54
CA ALA A 77 7.98 5.27 -6.91
C ALA A 77 8.16 4.13 -7.92
N CYS A 78 7.63 4.29 -9.13
CA CYS A 78 8.00 3.49 -10.28
C CYS A 78 8.09 4.35 -11.53
N GLU A 79 8.83 3.89 -12.54
CA GLU A 79 8.70 4.42 -13.89
C GLU A 79 7.68 3.54 -14.62
N VAL A 80 6.69 4.17 -15.27
CA VAL A 80 5.73 3.51 -16.16
C VAL A 80 5.85 4.14 -17.55
N GLU A 81 5.54 3.38 -18.58
CA GLU A 81 5.54 3.89 -19.96
C GLU A 81 4.15 4.43 -20.30
N ILE A 82 4.06 5.74 -20.60
CA ILE A 82 2.85 6.40 -21.10
C ILE A 82 3.21 7.04 -22.43
N ASP A 83 2.50 6.69 -23.51
CA ASP A 83 2.75 7.20 -24.87
C ASP A 83 4.20 7.01 -25.37
N ASN A 84 4.87 5.94 -24.94
CA ASN A 84 6.30 5.63 -25.14
C ASN A 84 7.29 6.55 -24.41
N GLU A 85 6.81 7.31 -23.42
CA GLU A 85 7.65 8.09 -22.51
C GLU A 85 7.68 7.44 -21.12
N GLY A 86 8.88 7.37 -20.53
CA GLY A 86 9.06 6.94 -19.15
C GLY A 86 8.58 8.04 -18.20
N VAL A 87 7.47 7.78 -17.51
CA VAL A 87 6.86 8.69 -16.54
C VAL A 87 7.08 8.15 -15.15
N GLU A 88 7.68 8.95 -14.26
CA GLU A 88 7.79 8.57 -12.86
C GLU A 88 6.45 8.75 -12.14
N CYS A 89 5.91 7.64 -11.66
CA CYS A 89 4.65 7.51 -10.94
C CYS A 89 4.89 7.26 -9.44
N GLY A 90 4.01 7.83 -8.62
CA GLY A 90 3.80 7.36 -7.26
C GLY A 90 3.08 6.01 -7.26
N VAL A 91 3.38 5.16 -6.30
CA VAL A 91 2.71 3.86 -6.14
C VAL A 91 2.31 3.67 -4.69
N ILE A 92 1.02 3.50 -4.46
CA ILE A 92 0.47 2.97 -3.22
C ILE A 92 0.51 1.45 -3.35
N ARG A 93 1.60 0.85 -2.91
CA ARG A 93 1.79 -0.61 -2.96
C ARG A 93 0.72 -1.33 -2.14
N TYR A 94 0.41 -0.77 -0.98
CA TYR A 94 -0.65 -1.27 -0.12
C TYR A 94 -1.17 -0.15 0.78
N LEU A 95 -2.48 -0.15 1.02
CA LEU A 95 -3.16 0.71 1.99
C LEU A 95 -4.07 -0.17 2.84
N ALA A 96 -3.90 -0.11 4.16
CA ALA A 96 -4.75 -0.83 5.10
C ALA A 96 -5.01 -0.01 6.35
N PHE A 97 -6.23 -0.14 6.87
CA PHE A 97 -6.65 0.48 8.12
C PHE A 97 -7.71 -0.40 8.77
N LEU A 98 -7.90 -0.20 10.08
CA LEU A 98 -8.92 -0.94 10.82
C LEU A 98 -10.33 -0.53 10.32
N PRO A 99 -11.31 -1.45 10.28
CA PRO A 99 -12.65 -1.16 9.74
C PRO A 99 -13.38 0.02 10.43
N ASP A 100 -13.10 0.27 11.70
CA ASP A 100 -13.64 1.38 12.49
C ASP A 100 -12.82 2.68 12.37
N ALA A 101 -11.71 2.66 11.63
CA ALA A 101 -10.79 3.78 11.45
C ALA A 101 -10.86 4.38 10.03
N VAL A 102 -12.06 4.58 9.48
CA VAL A 102 -12.26 5.12 8.12
C VAL A 102 -11.55 6.47 7.91
N ASP A 103 -11.58 7.35 8.91
CA ASP A 103 -10.85 8.62 8.89
C ASP A 103 -9.34 8.42 8.71
N ALA A 104 -8.77 7.36 9.28
CA ALA A 104 -7.36 7.04 9.10
C ALA A 104 -7.05 6.68 7.64
N GLY A 105 -7.93 5.92 6.99
CA GLY A 105 -7.83 5.60 5.57
C GLY A 105 -7.79 6.84 4.69
N ARG A 106 -8.75 7.76 4.88
CA ARG A 106 -8.82 9.03 4.15
C ARG A 106 -7.56 9.86 4.33
N VAL A 107 -7.13 10.07 5.59
CA VAL A 107 -5.93 10.88 5.89
C VAL A 107 -4.65 10.23 5.34
N LEU A 108 -4.56 8.90 5.32
CA LEU A 108 -3.44 8.18 4.70
C LEU A 108 -3.40 8.40 3.18
N LEU A 109 -4.55 8.32 2.51
CA LEU A 109 -4.62 8.51 1.06
C LEU A 109 -4.28 9.95 0.68
N GLU A 110 -4.89 10.94 1.33
CA GLU A 110 -4.57 12.36 1.14
C GLU A 110 -3.08 12.61 1.38
N LYS A 111 -2.49 12.00 2.43
CA LYS A 111 -1.07 12.17 2.70
C LYS A 111 -0.17 11.52 1.66
N ALA A 112 -0.56 10.37 1.11
CA ALA A 112 0.16 9.72 0.04
C ALA A 112 0.17 10.59 -1.23
N GLU A 113 -0.99 11.12 -1.61
CA GLU A 113 -1.15 12.03 -2.76
C GLU A 113 -0.32 13.31 -2.57
N GLU A 114 -0.34 13.92 -1.37
CA GLU A 114 0.51 15.07 -1.04
C GLU A 114 2.00 14.77 -1.23
N ILE A 115 2.46 13.59 -0.78
CA ILE A 115 3.86 13.16 -0.93
C ILE A 115 4.21 13.06 -2.42
N PHE A 116 3.39 12.36 -3.20
CA PHE A 116 3.61 12.20 -4.63
C PHE A 116 3.67 13.54 -5.37
N VAL A 117 2.73 14.46 -5.08
CA VAL A 117 2.75 15.82 -5.66
C VAL A 117 4.01 16.57 -5.27
N SER A 118 4.43 16.49 -4.00
CA SER A 118 5.66 17.15 -3.51
C SER A 118 6.95 16.60 -4.14
N GLU A 119 6.92 15.33 -4.56
CA GLU A 119 8.00 14.65 -5.29
C GLU A 119 7.90 14.84 -6.81
N GLY A 120 6.96 15.67 -7.30
CA GLY A 120 6.78 15.96 -8.72
C GLY A 120 6.14 14.82 -9.52
N ARG A 121 5.47 13.88 -8.85
CA ARG A 121 4.75 12.77 -9.49
C ARG A 121 3.38 13.26 -9.97
N ALA A 122 3.15 13.25 -11.28
CA ALA A 122 1.88 13.65 -11.87
C ALA A 122 0.82 12.54 -11.83
N HIS A 123 1.25 11.29 -11.58
CA HIS A 123 0.39 10.11 -11.59
C HIS A 123 0.67 9.25 -10.37
N ALA A 124 -0.39 8.55 -9.91
CA ALA A 124 -0.31 7.58 -8.84
C ALA A 124 -1.06 6.30 -9.22
N ASP A 125 -0.44 5.16 -8.99
CA ASP A 125 -1.07 3.84 -9.11
C ASP A 125 -1.27 3.22 -7.72
N ALA A 126 -2.28 2.37 -7.56
CA ALA A 126 -2.60 1.72 -6.28
C ALA A 126 -2.82 0.22 -6.46
N PHE A 127 -2.19 -0.58 -5.59
CA PHE A 127 -2.25 -2.04 -5.59
C PHE A 127 -1.84 -2.71 -6.92
N PRO A 128 -0.69 -2.36 -7.53
CA PRO A 128 -0.30 -2.99 -8.78
C PRO A 128 0.04 -4.48 -8.58
N LEU A 129 -0.44 -5.31 -9.52
CA LEU A 129 -0.41 -6.78 -9.44
C LEU A 129 0.98 -7.38 -9.18
N PHE A 130 2.04 -6.73 -9.67
CA PHE A 130 3.42 -7.23 -9.60
C PHE A 130 4.23 -6.69 -8.42
N HIS A 131 3.64 -5.86 -7.56
CA HIS A 131 4.34 -5.25 -6.42
C HIS A 131 3.76 -5.70 -5.06
N GLY A 132 2.99 -6.79 -5.03
CA GLY A 132 2.45 -7.35 -3.79
C GLY A 132 3.52 -7.83 -2.79
N TYR A 133 3.11 -8.03 -1.54
CA TYR A 133 3.94 -8.69 -0.54
C TYR A 133 4.07 -10.19 -0.82
N SER A 134 5.18 -10.80 -0.38
CA SER A 134 5.38 -12.26 -0.57
C SER A 134 4.33 -13.11 0.15
N PHE A 135 3.62 -12.53 1.11
CA PHE A 135 2.53 -13.13 1.87
C PHE A 135 1.14 -12.66 1.37
N HIS A 136 1.10 -12.06 0.18
CA HIS A 136 -0.10 -11.59 -0.50
C HIS A 136 -0.03 -11.92 -1.99
N ASN A 137 -0.54 -13.09 -2.37
CA ASN A 137 -0.51 -13.59 -3.74
C ASN A 137 -1.58 -12.87 -4.58
N HIS A 138 -1.19 -11.77 -5.22
CA HIS A 138 -2.04 -10.92 -6.08
C HIS A 138 -2.51 -11.56 -7.39
N LYS A 139 -2.08 -12.78 -7.73
CA LYS A 139 -2.29 -13.33 -9.08
C LYS A 139 -3.74 -13.54 -9.48
N ILE A 140 -4.71 -13.56 -8.55
CA ILE A 140 -6.14 -13.66 -8.88
C ILE A 140 -6.93 -12.86 -7.84
N GLY A 141 -7.72 -11.91 -8.33
CA GLY A 141 -8.38 -10.86 -7.56
C GLY A 141 -9.30 -11.38 -6.48
N ILE A 142 -9.24 -10.76 -5.29
CA ILE A 142 -10.21 -11.03 -4.23
C ILE A 142 -10.54 -9.74 -3.47
N LEU A 143 -11.69 -9.20 -3.82
CA LEU A 143 -12.47 -8.30 -2.99
C LEU A 143 -13.01 -9.11 -1.80
N SER A 144 -12.20 -9.27 -0.74
CA SER A 144 -12.75 -9.62 0.57
C SER A 144 -13.71 -8.50 0.98
N LYS A 145 -14.87 -8.84 1.56
CA LYS A 145 -15.79 -7.84 2.15
C LYS A 145 -15.08 -6.90 3.13
N ARG A 146 -13.97 -7.36 3.72
CA ARG A 146 -13.15 -6.60 4.65
C ARG A 146 -12.28 -5.54 3.99
N ILE A 147 -12.11 -5.52 2.67
CA ILE A 147 -11.36 -4.46 1.95
C ILE A 147 -12.26 -3.56 1.09
N GLU A 148 -13.59 -3.79 1.08
CA GLU A 148 -14.55 -2.96 0.32
C GLU A 148 -14.46 -1.48 0.71
N HIS A 149 -14.15 -1.19 1.98
CA HIS A 149 -13.96 0.18 2.45
C HIS A 149 -12.71 0.84 1.84
N VAL A 150 -11.66 0.08 1.54
CA VAL A 150 -10.46 0.57 0.86
C VAL A 150 -10.78 0.82 -0.61
N THR A 151 -11.45 -0.13 -1.27
CA THR A 151 -11.88 0.02 -2.67
C THR A 151 -12.84 1.20 -2.86
N GLY A 152 -13.79 1.39 -1.94
CA GLY A 152 -14.71 2.53 -1.97
C GLY A 152 -14.01 3.87 -1.76
N LEU A 153 -13.00 3.93 -0.89
CA LEU A 153 -12.17 5.12 -0.68
C LEU A 153 -11.35 5.47 -1.93
N LEU A 154 -10.70 4.49 -2.56
CA LEU A 154 -9.95 4.71 -3.80
C LEU A 154 -10.86 5.24 -4.91
N ALA A 155 -12.02 4.60 -5.10
CA ALA A 155 -12.98 5.00 -6.12
C ALA A 155 -13.52 6.42 -5.90
N SER A 156 -13.74 6.85 -4.65
CA SER A 156 -14.19 8.23 -4.36
C SER A 156 -13.10 9.28 -4.59
N HIS A 157 -11.83 8.87 -4.64
CA HIS A 157 -10.67 9.71 -5.00
C HIS A 157 -10.29 9.61 -6.49
N GLY A 158 -11.12 8.95 -7.32
CA GLY A 158 -10.92 8.90 -8.76
C GLY A 158 -9.99 7.79 -9.25
N TYR A 159 -9.55 6.89 -8.38
CA TYR A 159 -8.87 5.66 -8.82
C TYR A 159 -9.88 4.73 -9.49
N SER A 160 -9.59 4.33 -10.72
CA SER A 160 -10.34 3.32 -11.45
C SER A 160 -9.55 2.01 -11.54
N PRO A 161 -10.22 0.84 -11.59
CA PRO A 161 -9.54 -0.38 -12.01
C PRO A 161 -8.85 -0.14 -13.35
N HIS A 162 -7.57 -0.49 -13.46
CA HIS A 162 -6.95 -0.57 -14.78
C HIS A 162 -7.75 -1.57 -15.63
N ASP A 163 -8.09 -1.20 -16.87
CA ASP A 163 -8.63 -2.14 -17.85
C ASP A 163 -7.49 -3.08 -18.28
N TRP A 164 -7.32 -4.18 -17.53
CA TRP A 164 -6.37 -5.23 -17.88
C TRP A 164 -6.92 -5.99 -19.09
N HIS A 165 -6.61 -5.53 -20.30
CA HIS A 165 -6.63 -6.40 -21.47
C HIS A 165 -5.48 -7.39 -21.32
N LEU A 166 -5.78 -8.54 -20.69
CA LEU A 166 -4.92 -9.73 -20.67
C LEU A 166 -4.75 -10.30 -22.08
#